data_AF-A0A518J190-F1
#
_entry.id   AF-A0A518J190-F1
#
_cell.length_a   1.000
_cell.length_b   1.000
_cell.length_c   1.000
_cell.angle_alpha   90.00
_cell.angle_beta   90.00
_cell.angle_gamma   90.00
#
_symmetry.space_group_name_H-M   'P 1'
#
loop_
_entity.id
_entity.type
_entity.pdbx_description
1 polymer ?
#
loop_
_entity_poly.entity_id
_entity_poly.type
_entity_poly.pdbx_seq_one_letter_code
_entity_poly.pdbx_strand_id
1 'polypeptide(L)' 'MSTISVNVPDQIMPAIAKRARNSGFADVNEYVTQYVLRLSERQSEVEELAIEGLQSGPSLPWDKTEVEDMRAALKSKYGG' A
#
# COMPACT_ATOMS: atom_id res chain seq x y z
N MET A 1 -18.61 -16.31 9.47
CA MET A 1 -18.11 -14.92 9.41
C MET A 1 -18.89 -14.08 10.40
N SER A 2 -18.22 -13.23 11.17
CA SER A 2 -18.90 -12.30 12.07
C SER A 2 -19.39 -11.10 11.27
N THR A 3 -20.66 -10.72 11.44
CA THR A 3 -21.23 -9.53 10.79
C THR A 3 -21.04 -8.33 11.70
N ILE A 4 -20.38 -7.28 11.21
CA ILE A 4 -20.20 -6.03 11.94
C ILE A 4 -21.17 -5.01 11.35
N SER A 5 -22.06 -4.47 12.17
CA SER A 5 -22.89 -3.34 11.76
C SER A 5 -22.08 -2.06 11.88
N VAL A 6 -21.98 -1.30 10.78
CA VAL A 6 -21.22 -0.06 10.72
C VAL A 6 -22.15 1.04 10.25
N ASN A 7 -22.25 2.12 11.03
CA ASN A 7 -22.98 3.29 10.61
C ASN A 7 -22.05 4.18 9.78
N VAL A 8 -22.45 4.47 8.54
CA VAL A 8 -21.71 5.37 7.65
C VAL A 8 -22.58 6.56 7.29
N PRO A 9 -22.01 7.76 7.10
CA PRO A 9 -22.79 8.91 6.65
C PRO A 9 -23.47 8.62 5.30
N ASP A 10 -24.71 9.10 5.11
CA ASP A 10 -25.52 8.81 3.92
C ASP A 10 -24.82 9.10 2.59
N GLN A 11 -23.99 10.15 2.58
CA GLN A 11 -23.19 10.56 1.42
C GLN A 11 -22.07 9.58 1.04
N ILE A 12 -21.67 8.69 1.94
CA ILE A 12 -20.54 7.77 1.77
C ILE A 12 -20.97 6.45 1.12
N MET A 13 -22.15 5.93 1.46
CA MET A 13 -22.63 4.64 0.94
C MET A 13 -22.70 4.60 -0.61
N PRO A 14 -23.20 5.64 -1.31
CA PRO A 14 -23.17 5.68 -2.78
C PRO A 14 -21.75 5.65 -3.35
N ALA A 15 -20.79 6.30 -2.68
CA ALA A 15 -19.40 6.32 -3.11
C ALA A 15 -18.75 4.94 -2.95
N ILE A 16 -19.02 4.23 -1.84
CA ILE A 16 -18.55 2.86 -1.62
C ILE A 16 -19.16 1.92 -2.66
N ALA A 17 -20.48 2.00 -2.90
CA ALA A 17 -21.15 1.17 -3.89
C ALA A 17 -20.63 1.40 -5.32
N LYS A 18 -20.31 2.65 -5.68
CA LYS A 18 -19.66 2.98 -6.95
C LYS A 18 -18.27 2.35 -7.06
N ARG A 19 -17.46 2.43 -6.00
CA ARG A 19 -16.12 1.81 -5.97
C ARG A 19 -16.19 0.28 -6.07
N ALA A 20 -17.09 -0.35 -5.32
CA ALA A 20 -17.31 -1.80 -5.38
C ALA A 20 -17.57 -2.26 -6.83
N ARG A 21 -18.52 -1.62 -7.53
CA ARG A 21 -18.82 -1.91 -8.93
C ARG A 21 -17.63 -1.68 -9.86
N ASN A 22 -16.93 -0.55 -9.71
CA ASN A 22 -15.75 -0.24 -10.52
C ASN A 22 -14.59 -1.22 -10.28
N SER A 23 -14.54 -1.84 -9.10
CA SER A 23 -13.57 -2.87 -8.74
C SER A 23 -14.06 -4.29 -9.05
N GLY A 24 -15.21 -4.45 -9.72
CA GLY A 24 -15.75 -5.74 -10.16
C GLY A 24 -16.54 -6.53 -9.11
N PHE A 25 -16.83 -5.92 -7.95
CA PHE A 25 -17.61 -6.58 -6.90
C PHE A 25 -19.11 -6.42 -7.12
N ALA A 26 -19.84 -7.52 -6.97
CA ALA A 26 -21.30 -7.55 -7.04
C ALA A 26 -21.94 -7.06 -5.72
N ASP A 27 -21.25 -7.28 -4.61
CA ASP A 27 -21.71 -6.93 -3.26
C ASP A 27 -20.74 -5.95 -2.58
N VAL A 28 -21.32 -5.00 -1.84
CA VAL A 28 -20.55 -3.99 -1.13
C VAL A 28 -19.88 -4.56 0.12
N ASN A 29 -20.53 -5.52 0.80
CA ASN A 29 -19.94 -6.12 1.98
C ASN A 29 -18.72 -6.99 1.62
N GLU A 30 -18.76 -7.71 0.51
CA GLU A 30 -17.59 -8.39 -0.06
C GLU A 30 -16.46 -7.41 -0.38
N TYR A 31 -16.77 -6.30 -1.07
CA TYR A 31 -15.79 -5.26 -1.39
C TYR A 31 -15.12 -4.69 -0.14
N VAL A 32 -15.90 -4.32 0.88
CA VAL A 32 -15.38 -3.72 2.12
C VAL A 32 -14.54 -4.74 2.89
N THR A 33 -14.95 -6.01 2.94
CA THR A 33 -14.17 -7.07 3.60
C THR A 33 -12.80 -7.21 2.94
N GLN A 34 -12.76 -7.33 1.61
CA GLN A 34 -11.52 -7.41 0.84
C GLN A 34 -10.66 -6.14 1.00
N TYR A 35 -11.30 -4.97 1.06
CA TYR A 35 -10.61 -3.71 1.26
C TYR A 35 -9.92 -3.62 2.62
N VAL A 36 -10.61 -4.04 3.70
CA VAL A 36 -10.04 -4.07 5.05
C VAL A 36 -8.88 -5.06 5.15
N LEU A 37 -9.02 -6.25 4.55
CA LEU A 37 -7.93 -7.24 4.52
C LEU A 37 -6.67 -6.66 3.85
N ARG A 38 -6.80 -6.08 2.66
CA ARG A 38 -5.68 -5.43 1.96
C ARG A 38 -5.07 -4.28 2.75
N LEU A 39 -5.90 -3.51 3.47
CA LEU A 39 -5.41 -2.42 4.30
C LEU A 39 -4.55 -2.96 5.46
N SER A 40 -4.98 -4.05 6.08
CA SER A 40 -4.23 -4.74 7.12
C SER A 40 -2.92 -5.33 6.60
N GLU A 41 -2.95 -6.00 5.45
CA GLU A 41 -1.75 -6.57 4.81
C GLU A 41 -0.73 -5.47 4.49
N ARG A 42 -1.19 -4.36 3.91
CA ARG A 42 -0.34 -3.21 3.59
C ARG A 42 0.22 -2.56 4.85
N GLN A 43 -0.53 -2.55 5.95
CA GLN A 43 -0.02 -2.04 7.22
C GLN A 43 1.14 -2.90 7.72
N SER A 44 1.00 -4.23 7.71
CA SER A 44 2.07 -5.15 8.09
C SER A 44 3.31 -4.97 7.23
N GLU A 45 3.15 -4.86 5.90
CA GLU A 45 4.27 -4.64 4.98
C GLU A 45 5.04 -3.34 5.26
N VAL A 46 4.31 -2.24 5.54
CA VAL A 46 4.94 -0.96 5.90
C VAL A 46 5.68 -1.06 7.24
N GLU A 47 5.13 -1.77 8.21
CA GLU A 47 5.77 -1.99 9.52
C GLU A 47 7.05 -2.83 9.37
N GLU A 48 7.01 -3.89 8.56
CA GLU A 48 8.18 -4.72 8.25
C GLU A 48 9.30 -3.90 7.59
N LEU A 49 8.98 -3.11 6.56
CA LEU A 49 9.94 -2.24 5.88
C LEU A 49 10.52 -1.17 6.81
N ALA A 50 9.71 -0.63 7.71
CA ALA A 50 10.17 0.35 8.70
C ALA A 50 11.17 -0.30 9.69
N ILE A 51 10.89 -1.52 10.15
CA ILE A 51 11.80 -2.29 11.00
C ILE A 51 13.10 -2.59 10.27
N GLU A 52 13.04 -3.04 9.02
CA GLU A 52 14.22 -3.28 8.19
C GLU A 52 15.07 -2.01 8.07
N GLY A 53 14.44 -0.87 7.78
CA GLY A 53 15.12 0.42 7.71
C GLY A 53 15.80 0.81 9.02
N LEU A 54 15.14 0.62 10.17
CA LEU A 54 15.72 0.88 11.48
C LEU A 54 16.91 -0.05 11.80
N GLN A 55 16.86 -1.29 11.31
CA GLN A 55 17.92 -2.28 11.49
C GLN A 55 19.09 -2.09 10.50
N SER A 56 18.88 -1.35 9.40
CA SER A 56 19.89 -1.10 8.37
C SER A 56 21.06 -0.21 8.82
N GLY A 57 20.98 0.37 10.03
CA GLY A 57 21.96 1.28 10.58
C GLY A 57 21.58 2.74 10.41
N PRO A 58 22.46 3.68 10.80
CA PRO A 58 22.16 5.10 10.73
C PRO A 58 22.03 5.58 9.28
N SER A 59 21.03 6.40 9.01
CA SER A 59 20.88 7.05 7.70
C SER A 59 22.05 7.98 7.44
N LEU A 60 22.69 7.83 6.28
CA LEU A 60 23.69 8.77 5.80
C LEU A 60 23.02 9.94 5.06
N PRO A 61 23.67 11.12 4.98
CA PRO A 61 23.17 12.23 4.17
C PRO A 61 22.96 11.84 2.71
N TRP A 62 21.94 12.41 2.08
CA TRP A 62 21.63 12.14 0.67
C TRP A 62 22.61 12.88 -0.26
N ASP A 63 23.61 12.19 -0.78
CA ASP A 63 24.52 12.72 -1.80
C ASP A 63 24.00 12.43 -3.21
N LYS A 64 23.71 13.50 -3.97
CA LYS A 64 23.22 13.39 -5.34
C LYS A 64 24.23 12.72 -6.28
N THR A 65 25.53 12.92 -6.04
CA THR A 65 26.60 12.37 -6.88
C THR A 65 26.64 10.86 -6.72
N GLU A 66 26.64 10.36 -5.48
CA GLU A 66 26.61 8.92 -5.19
C GLU A 66 25.36 8.26 -5.78
N VAL A 67 24.21 8.94 -5.74
CA VAL A 67 22.96 8.45 -6.34
C VAL A 67 23.04 8.32 -7.86
N GLU A 68 23.64 9.28 -8.55
CA GLU A 68 23.83 9.18 -10.01
C GLU A 68 24.85 8.11 -10.38
N ASP A 69 25.92 7.95 -9.59
CA ASP A 69 26.90 6.88 -9.79
C ASP A 69 26.26 5.48 -9.60
N MET A 70 25.45 5.31 -8.55
CA MET A 70 24.64 4.10 -8.34
C MET A 70 23.70 3.84 -9.53
N ARG A 71 23.02 4.87 -10.03
CA ARG A 71 22.11 4.75 -11.19
C ARG A 71 22.87 4.33 -12.45
N ALA A 72 24.04 4.93 -12.71
CA ALA A 72 24.89 4.57 -13.85
C ALA A 72 25.37 3.12 -13.76
N ALA A 73 25.78 2.67 -12.56
CA ALA A 73 26.19 1.29 -12.31
C ALA A 73 25.05 0.29 -12.56
N LEU A 74 23.84 0.58 -12.07
CA LEU A 74 22.66 -0.25 -12.33
C LEU A 74 22.31 -0.33 -13.82
N LYS A 75 22.35 0.82 -14.52
CA LYS A 75 22.10 0.86 -15.97
C LYS A 75 23.12 0.05 -16.76
N SER A 76 24.40 0.11 -16.39
CA SER A 76 25.44 -0.71 -17.03
C SER A 76 25.25 -2.20 -16.76
N LYS A 77 24.71 -2.58 -15.60
CA LYS A 77 24.57 -3.99 -15.19
C LYS A 77 23.31 -4.66 -15.77
N TYR A 78 22.23 -3.91 -15.95
CA TYR A 78 20.91 -4.45 -16.30
C TYR A 78 20.29 -3.87 -17.58
N GLY A 79 20.88 -2.82 -18.18
CA GLY A 79 20.32 -2.08 -19.31
C GLY A 79 20.71 -2.61 -20.69
N GLY A 80 20.65 -3.93 -20.90
CA GLY A 80 20.71 -4.54 -22.23
C GLY A 80 19.53 -4.18 -23.11
#